data_AF-A0A161VHL3-F1
#
_entry.id   AF-A0A161VHL3-F1
#
_cell.length_a   1.000
_cell.length_b   1.000
_cell.length_c   1.000
_cell.angle_alpha   90.00
_cell.angle_beta   90.00
_cell.angle_gamma   90.00
#
_symmetry.space_group_name_H-M   'P 1'
#
loop_
_entity.id
_entity.type
_entity.pdbx_description
1 polymer ?
#
loop_
_entity_poly.entity_id
_entity_poly.type
_entity_poly.pdbx_seq_one_letter_code
_entity_poly.pdbx_strand_id
1 'polypeptide(L)'
;MNEIEMGVKMAKHKQNPEKQYLSFRNQYAQTENFQQLATIFKDDEMNAILGTFTFTLFENAGMNPKQWTVADIEEAMGAVFYAFSTHMTQASHDELQGAWRDMYIPLNDFVIFLVNTVATTLKHSEITDMLQRVEVAYGVGEQGYGDQNEPVDFDIIKAPEYGDDYTADEVFDKRFFGPGVTTEWHDYIAADIDKYVTAWVSTFFDSQEWQSVSKMTTQENASRYIKEMTRAAYDEYHRTPKNWTIAVIKAVLTDHFVHQFIIQPAQYQEIGPVLEAFFSFAKRAGYLRSVNADRTIKAIKEVEETMVVAGQNRQKYSETKKMWLDAASAGIDKRDRKETEAFIGAWVENQQARRAGESRSYERDLVYFNDGDYLTMPHDQSTGQLHWTKAVATRTHGDLSRYAWYLWSLPENQDLHEQINEADFVDFITFFGDAMYAQFLETPKRWQPDDVRIIWSGYDPTSDPESFALLRESLKRLVTYLDTEGKLAKQLGPEIKAVFDGAQLKPKKKSNVVSLADAKKRLDKK
;
A
#
# COMPACT_ATOMS: atom_id res chain seq x y z
N MET A 1 26.99 -57.16 64.72
CA MET A 1 26.13 -57.95 63.81
C MET A 1 24.91 -57.10 63.50
N ASN A 2 25.03 -55.99 62.79
CA ASN A 2 25.62 -55.72 61.47
C ASN A 2 24.67 -56.06 60.31
N GLU A 3 24.39 -55.00 59.54
CA GLU A 3 24.58 -54.94 58.07
C GLU A 3 23.47 -55.33 57.09
N ILE A 4 22.19 -55.48 57.45
CA ILE A 4 21.18 -55.84 56.42
C ILE A 4 19.97 -54.89 56.27
N GLU A 5 19.76 -53.90 57.15
CA GLU A 5 18.55 -53.04 57.06
C GLU A 5 18.80 -51.53 56.88
N MET A 6 19.88 -51.16 56.18
CA MET A 6 20.09 -49.78 55.70
C MET A 6 20.38 -49.67 54.19
N GLY A 7 20.09 -50.72 53.42
CA GLY A 7 20.44 -50.81 51.99
C GLY A 7 19.31 -50.55 50.98
N VAL A 8 18.09 -50.21 51.41
CA VAL A 8 16.96 -49.93 50.48
C VAL A 8 16.24 -48.66 50.89
N LYS A 9 16.97 -47.53 50.88
CA LYS A 9 16.36 -46.21 50.82
C LYS A 9 16.93 -45.46 49.62
N MET A 10 16.10 -45.45 48.58
CA MET A 10 16.08 -44.45 47.51
C MET A 10 17.37 -44.30 46.69
N ALA A 11 17.57 -45.23 45.76
CA ALA A 11 17.96 -44.81 44.42
C ALA A 11 16.78 -44.00 43.82
N LYS A 12 16.56 -42.78 44.32
CA LYS A 12 15.90 -41.75 43.52
C LYS A 12 16.81 -41.63 42.30
N HIS A 13 16.39 -42.18 41.16
CA HIS A 13 17.00 -41.85 39.88
C HIS A 13 17.03 -40.32 39.84
N LYS A 14 18.20 -39.73 40.13
CA LYS A 14 18.42 -38.31 39.93
C LYS A 14 18.17 -38.13 38.44
N GLN A 15 17.03 -37.53 38.11
CA GLN A 15 16.71 -37.18 36.73
C GLN A 15 17.89 -36.34 36.24
N ASN A 16 18.44 -36.71 35.07
CA ASN A 16 19.56 -36.00 34.48
C ASN A 16 18.98 -34.81 33.69
N PRO A 17 19.23 -33.56 34.13
CA PRO A 17 18.68 -32.37 33.48
C PRO A 17 19.05 -32.30 31.99
N GLU A 18 20.28 -32.67 31.63
CA GLU A 18 20.77 -32.65 30.25
C GLU A 18 20.00 -33.64 29.36
N LYS A 19 19.76 -34.85 29.87
CA LYS A 19 18.95 -35.85 29.15
C LYS A 19 17.52 -35.38 28.91
N GLN A 20 16.95 -34.64 29.87
CA GLN A 20 15.60 -34.10 29.75
C GLN A 20 15.54 -32.91 28.77
N TYR A 21 16.52 -32.02 28.83
CA TYR A 21 16.68 -30.95 27.83
C TYR A 21 16.80 -31.52 26.42
N LEU A 22 17.71 -32.48 26.19
CA LEU A 22 17.86 -33.12 24.88
C LEU A 22 16.58 -33.79 24.39
N SER A 23 15.79 -34.36 25.30
CA SER A 23 14.46 -34.90 24.95
C SER A 23 13.50 -33.81 24.48
N PHE A 24 13.44 -32.66 25.14
CA PHE A 24 12.60 -31.54 24.69
C PHE A 24 13.12 -30.94 23.39
N ARG A 25 14.44 -30.75 23.28
CA ARG A 25 15.11 -30.23 22.10
C ARG A 25 14.88 -31.09 20.86
N ASN A 26 15.00 -32.42 21.00
CA ASN A 26 14.78 -33.34 19.89
C ASN A 26 13.31 -33.38 19.46
N GLN A 27 12.36 -33.26 20.39
CA GLN A 27 10.93 -33.17 20.06
C GLN A 27 10.61 -31.85 19.37
N TYR A 28 11.17 -30.74 19.87
CA TYR A 28 11.05 -29.43 19.25
C TYR A 28 11.68 -29.40 17.87
N ALA A 29 12.82 -30.09 17.67
CA ALA A 29 13.48 -30.20 16.38
C ALA A 29 12.61 -30.81 15.28
N GLN A 30 11.56 -31.56 15.65
CA GLN A 30 10.61 -32.13 14.69
C GLN A 30 9.48 -31.17 14.30
N THR A 31 9.40 -29.97 14.89
CA THR A 31 8.36 -28.99 14.54
C THR A 31 8.77 -28.20 13.30
N GLU A 32 7.77 -27.77 12.51
CA GLU A 32 8.00 -26.91 11.35
C GLU A 32 8.61 -25.56 11.74
N ASN A 33 8.16 -24.99 12.86
CA ASN A 33 8.69 -23.73 13.39
C ASN A 33 10.19 -23.84 13.70
N PHE A 34 10.62 -24.96 14.31
CA PHE A 34 12.05 -25.18 14.52
C PHE A 34 12.82 -25.27 13.20
N GLN A 35 12.29 -26.00 12.20
CA GLN A 35 12.94 -26.12 10.90
C GLN A 35 13.10 -24.77 10.20
N GLN A 36 12.14 -23.86 10.35
CA GLN A 36 12.24 -22.48 9.86
C GLN A 36 13.31 -21.69 10.62
N LEU A 37 13.31 -21.76 11.96
CA LEU A 37 14.31 -21.09 12.80
C LEU A 37 15.72 -21.61 12.53
N ALA A 38 15.89 -22.90 12.25
CA ALA A 38 17.17 -23.50 11.90
C ALA A 38 17.76 -23.00 10.56
N THR A 39 16.97 -22.29 9.74
CA THR A 39 17.49 -21.58 8.55
C THR A 39 18.09 -20.21 8.88
N ILE A 40 17.75 -19.66 10.05
CA ILE A 40 18.12 -18.31 10.50
C ILE A 40 19.24 -18.40 11.54
N PHE A 41 19.10 -19.32 12.49
CA PHE A 41 20.02 -19.52 13.60
C PHE A 41 20.83 -20.79 13.41
N LYS A 42 22.12 -20.72 13.74
CA LYS A 42 22.98 -21.92 13.77
C LYS A 42 22.56 -22.82 14.94
N ASP A 43 22.82 -24.13 14.82
CA ASP A 43 22.36 -25.11 15.81
C ASP A 43 22.98 -24.88 17.20
N ASP A 44 24.23 -24.44 17.24
CA ASP A 44 24.98 -24.07 18.43
C ASP A 44 24.40 -22.83 19.14
N GLU A 45 24.03 -21.78 18.41
CA GLU A 45 23.30 -20.61 18.91
C GLU A 45 21.95 -21.03 19.49
N MET A 46 21.22 -21.87 18.76
CA MET A 46 19.93 -22.39 19.20
C MET A 46 20.07 -23.23 20.48
N ASN A 47 21.10 -24.04 20.58
CA ASN A 47 21.39 -24.83 21.77
C ASN A 47 21.80 -23.93 22.96
N ALA A 48 22.54 -22.84 22.72
CA ALA A 48 22.88 -21.88 23.76
C ALA A 48 21.64 -21.15 24.31
N ILE A 49 20.74 -20.69 23.43
CA ILE A 49 19.51 -19.99 23.82
C ILE A 49 18.56 -20.92 24.57
N LEU A 50 18.19 -22.05 23.95
CA LEU A 50 17.20 -22.97 24.50
C LEU A 50 17.76 -23.75 25.70
N GLY A 51 19.06 -24.04 25.70
CA GLY A 51 19.76 -24.69 26.80
C GLY A 51 19.78 -23.81 28.04
N THR A 52 20.22 -22.55 27.92
CA THR A 52 20.22 -21.58 29.02
C THR A 52 18.82 -21.45 29.63
N PHE A 53 17.80 -21.25 28.79
CA PHE A 53 16.40 -21.19 29.24
C PHE A 53 16.00 -22.46 30.03
N THR A 54 16.22 -23.64 29.45
CA THR A 54 15.75 -24.90 30.04
C THR A 54 16.46 -25.23 31.34
N PHE A 55 17.78 -25.00 31.42
CA PHE A 55 18.54 -25.28 32.64
C PHE A 55 18.20 -24.30 33.77
N THR A 56 18.01 -23.01 33.47
CA THR A 56 17.51 -22.05 34.46
C THR A 56 16.12 -22.44 34.94
N LEU A 57 15.22 -22.84 34.03
CA LEU A 57 13.88 -23.31 34.43
C LEU A 57 13.95 -24.54 35.34
N PHE A 58 14.85 -25.49 35.06
CA PHE A 58 15.06 -26.66 35.91
C PHE A 58 15.68 -26.32 37.28
N GLU A 59 16.57 -25.33 37.33
CA GLU A 59 17.15 -24.85 38.58
C GLU A 59 16.11 -24.18 39.47
N ASN A 60 15.25 -23.34 38.88
CA ASN A 60 14.25 -22.56 39.60
C ASN A 60 13.03 -23.40 40.02
N ALA A 61 12.49 -24.20 39.09
CA ALA A 61 11.19 -24.87 39.25
C ALA A 61 11.28 -26.40 39.31
N GLY A 62 12.48 -26.96 39.13
CA GLY A 62 12.68 -28.40 39.02
C GLY A 62 12.27 -28.96 37.65
N MET A 63 12.46 -30.27 37.50
CA MET A 63 12.28 -30.99 36.24
C MET A 63 10.84 -31.44 35.96
N ASN A 64 9.87 -31.18 36.85
CA ASN A 64 8.50 -31.64 36.68
C ASN A 64 7.62 -30.53 36.05
N PRO A 65 7.21 -30.66 34.78
CA PRO A 65 6.48 -29.60 34.07
C PRO A 65 5.11 -29.26 34.67
N LYS A 66 4.53 -30.16 35.47
CA LYS A 66 3.28 -29.92 36.20
C LYS A 66 3.43 -28.99 37.41
N GLN A 67 4.67 -28.69 37.79
CA GLN A 67 4.99 -27.80 38.91
C GLN A 67 5.45 -26.42 38.45
N TRP A 68 5.70 -26.24 37.15
CA TRP A 68 6.10 -24.95 36.61
C TRP A 68 4.95 -23.95 36.70
N THR A 69 5.31 -22.74 37.08
CA THR A 69 4.45 -21.57 37.11
C THR A 69 4.83 -20.62 35.97
N VAL A 70 3.96 -19.66 35.69
CA VAL A 70 4.24 -18.59 34.71
C VAL A 70 5.49 -17.80 35.11
N ALA A 71 5.68 -17.54 36.40
CA ALA A 71 6.81 -16.79 36.91
C ALA A 71 8.14 -17.52 36.67
N ASP A 72 8.15 -18.85 36.80
CA ASP A 72 9.35 -19.65 36.54
C ASP A 72 9.80 -19.55 35.08
N ILE A 73 8.84 -19.55 34.14
CA ILE A 73 9.12 -19.39 32.70
C ILE A 73 9.59 -17.97 32.39
N GLU A 74 8.91 -16.96 32.94
CA GLU A 74 9.26 -15.54 32.75
C GLU A 74 10.68 -15.26 33.26
N GLU A 75 11.03 -15.79 34.43
CA GLU A 75 12.37 -15.67 35.02
C GLU A 75 13.42 -16.39 34.18
N ALA A 76 13.13 -17.60 33.70
CA ALA A 76 14.03 -18.34 32.83
C ALA A 76 14.28 -17.63 31.49
N MET A 77 13.27 -17.00 30.88
CA MET A 77 13.47 -16.16 29.69
C MET A 77 14.34 -14.94 30.01
N GLY A 78 14.08 -14.27 31.13
CA GLY A 78 14.88 -13.13 31.59
C GLY A 78 16.36 -13.48 31.82
N ALA A 79 16.63 -14.67 32.34
CA ALA A 79 17.99 -15.16 32.53
C ALA A 79 18.75 -15.34 31.22
N VAL A 80 18.08 -15.70 30.12
CA VAL A 80 18.72 -15.76 28.79
C VAL A 80 19.17 -14.37 28.36
N PHE A 81 18.27 -13.37 28.40
CA PHE A 81 18.62 -12.00 28.03
C PHE A 81 19.76 -11.44 28.88
N TYR A 82 19.71 -11.71 30.19
CA TYR A 82 20.78 -11.31 31.11
C TYR A 82 22.11 -11.99 30.77
N ALA A 83 22.14 -13.32 30.63
CA ALA A 83 23.36 -14.07 30.32
C ALA A 83 24.04 -13.55 29.05
N PHE A 84 23.29 -13.36 27.97
CA PHE A 84 23.84 -12.84 26.71
C PHE A 84 24.29 -11.38 26.84
N SER A 85 23.56 -10.53 27.57
CA SER A 85 23.96 -9.13 27.79
C SER A 85 25.32 -9.01 28.50
N THR A 86 25.66 -9.95 29.39
CA THR A 86 26.97 -9.95 30.08
C THR A 86 28.15 -10.26 29.15
N HIS A 87 27.89 -10.83 27.97
CA HIS A 87 28.90 -11.04 26.93
C HIS A 87 28.99 -9.86 25.96
N MET A 88 28.02 -8.95 25.97
CA MET A 88 27.93 -7.76 25.11
C MET A 88 28.21 -6.47 25.89
N THR A 89 29.24 -6.47 26.75
CA THR A 89 29.52 -5.34 27.68
C THR A 89 29.82 -3.99 27.00
N GLN A 90 30.11 -3.99 25.70
CA GLN A 90 30.38 -2.79 24.90
C GLN A 90 29.22 -2.42 23.97
N ALA A 91 28.16 -3.23 23.90
CA ALA A 91 27.02 -2.95 23.05
C ALA A 91 26.21 -1.77 23.59
N SER A 92 25.78 -0.91 22.68
CA SER A 92 24.80 0.14 22.93
C SER A 92 23.44 -0.47 23.32
N HIS A 93 22.55 0.37 23.85
CA HIS A 93 21.20 -0.06 24.20
C HIS A 93 20.45 -0.63 22.99
N ASP A 94 20.60 -0.01 21.82
CA ASP A 94 19.90 -0.41 20.60
C ASP A 94 20.45 -1.74 20.07
N GLU A 95 21.77 -1.95 20.11
CA GLU A 95 22.39 -3.22 19.74
C GLU A 95 21.97 -4.36 20.68
N LEU A 96 21.87 -4.09 21.99
CA LEU A 96 21.36 -5.05 22.97
C LEU A 96 19.88 -5.38 22.69
N GLN A 97 19.06 -4.38 22.35
CA GLN A 97 17.65 -4.58 22.03
C GLN A 97 17.47 -5.39 20.74
N GLY A 98 18.31 -5.14 19.72
CA GLY A 98 18.36 -5.96 18.51
C GLY A 98 18.69 -7.42 18.81
N ALA A 99 19.76 -7.67 19.58
CA ALA A 99 20.13 -9.03 19.97
C ALA A 99 19.05 -9.71 20.83
N TRP A 100 18.36 -8.96 21.71
CA TRP A 100 17.24 -9.50 22.47
C TRP A 100 16.06 -9.87 21.58
N ARG A 101 15.76 -9.11 20.52
CA ARG A 101 14.70 -9.46 19.55
C ARG A 101 15.01 -10.76 18.84
N ASP A 102 16.24 -10.90 18.36
CA ASP A 102 16.66 -12.12 17.66
C ASP A 102 16.57 -13.34 18.58
N MET A 103 16.97 -13.22 19.85
CA MET A 103 16.81 -14.30 20.84
C MET A 103 15.36 -14.55 21.25
N TYR A 104 14.50 -13.52 21.24
CA TYR A 104 13.10 -13.66 21.67
C TYR A 104 12.32 -14.57 20.73
N ILE A 105 12.59 -14.53 19.43
CA ILE A 105 11.89 -15.36 18.42
C ILE A 105 11.96 -16.86 18.76
N PRO A 106 13.14 -17.50 18.87
CA PRO A 106 13.22 -18.91 19.21
C PRO A 106 12.78 -19.22 20.65
N LEU A 107 12.96 -18.30 21.61
CA LEU A 107 12.51 -18.49 22.99
C LEU A 107 10.98 -18.54 23.09
N ASN A 108 10.30 -17.59 22.46
CA ASN A 108 8.85 -17.52 22.42
C ASN A 108 8.26 -18.81 21.83
N ASP A 109 8.76 -19.23 20.66
CA ASP A 109 8.26 -20.45 20.00
C ASP A 109 8.54 -21.70 20.83
N PHE A 110 9.71 -21.81 21.46
CA PHE A 110 10.03 -22.95 22.32
C PHE A 110 9.17 -22.99 23.58
N VAL A 111 8.87 -21.85 24.21
CA VAL A 111 7.95 -21.76 25.35
C VAL A 111 6.55 -22.23 24.96
N ILE A 112 6.05 -21.77 23.81
CA ILE A 112 4.75 -22.22 23.27
C ILE A 112 4.77 -23.73 23.01
N PHE A 113 5.84 -24.25 22.41
CA PHE A 113 6.03 -25.68 22.21
C PHE A 113 5.98 -26.47 23.53
N LEU A 114 6.71 -26.02 24.56
CA LEU A 114 6.74 -26.70 25.86
C LEU A 114 5.35 -26.74 26.51
N VAL A 115 4.63 -25.62 26.51
CA VAL A 115 3.28 -25.54 27.09
C VAL A 115 2.29 -26.44 26.35
N ASN A 116 2.41 -26.52 25.03
CA ASN A 116 1.52 -27.33 24.18
C ASN A 116 1.79 -28.83 24.24
N THR A 117 3.07 -29.19 24.31
CA THR A 117 3.52 -30.57 24.06
C THR A 117 3.91 -31.28 25.35
N VAL A 118 4.47 -30.54 26.29
CA VAL A 118 4.80 -31.05 27.61
C VAL A 118 3.59 -30.84 28.51
N ALA A 119 3.21 -31.86 29.27
CA ALA A 119 2.00 -31.84 30.09
C ALA A 119 2.11 -30.88 31.29
N THR A 120 2.11 -29.58 31.03
CA THR A 120 2.08 -28.50 32.01
C THR A 120 0.65 -28.30 32.54
N THR A 121 0.51 -27.53 33.62
CA THR A 121 -0.80 -27.08 34.14
C THR A 121 -1.15 -25.65 33.71
N LEU A 122 -0.33 -25.03 32.87
CA LEU A 122 -0.40 -23.62 32.50
C LEU A 122 -1.46 -23.42 31.41
N LYS A 123 -2.21 -22.32 31.48
CA LYS A 123 -3.18 -21.98 30.44
C LYS A 123 -2.52 -21.11 29.37
N HIS A 124 -2.96 -21.28 28.13
CA HIS A 124 -2.51 -20.44 27.01
C HIS A 124 -2.63 -18.94 27.26
N SER A 125 -3.73 -18.50 27.87
CA SER A 125 -3.94 -17.09 28.18
C SER A 125 -2.89 -16.55 29.15
N GLU A 126 -2.51 -17.33 30.15
CA GLU A 126 -1.52 -16.93 31.17
C GLU A 126 -0.11 -16.84 30.58
N ILE A 127 0.19 -17.69 29.59
CA ILE A 127 1.44 -17.63 28.81
C ILE A 127 1.45 -16.44 27.87
N THR A 128 0.33 -16.15 27.20
CA THR A 128 0.20 -14.98 26.31
C THR A 128 0.44 -13.68 27.08
N ASP A 129 -0.21 -13.52 28.22
CA ASP A 129 -0.03 -12.34 29.09
C ASP A 129 1.42 -12.21 29.59
N MET A 130 2.12 -13.33 29.80
CA MET A 130 3.52 -13.34 30.21
C MET A 130 4.46 -12.95 29.07
N LEU A 131 4.24 -13.49 27.88
CA LEU A 131 5.04 -13.15 26.71
C LEU A 131 4.97 -11.65 26.40
N GLN A 132 3.80 -11.03 26.55
CA GLN A 132 3.64 -9.58 26.42
C GLN A 132 4.43 -8.79 27.49
N ARG A 133 4.50 -9.29 28.74
CA ARG A 133 5.32 -8.66 29.78
C ARG A 133 6.81 -8.77 29.46
N VAL A 134 7.27 -9.91 28.94
CA VAL A 134 8.65 -10.08 28.47
C VAL A 134 8.94 -9.12 27.31
N GLU A 135 8.03 -9.00 26.34
CA GLU A 135 8.17 -8.05 25.23
C GLU A 135 8.35 -6.60 25.70
N VAL A 136 7.56 -6.17 26.67
CA VAL A 136 7.65 -4.83 27.25
C VAL A 136 8.92 -4.66 28.08
N ALA A 137 9.27 -5.65 28.90
CA ALA A 137 10.42 -5.57 29.80
C ALA A 137 11.76 -5.49 29.06
N TYR A 138 11.87 -6.19 27.93
CA TYR A 138 13.09 -6.25 27.12
C TYR A 138 12.98 -5.46 25.81
N GLY A 139 11.87 -4.77 25.55
CA GLY A 139 11.68 -3.99 24.33
C GLY A 139 11.73 -4.82 23.04
N VAL A 140 11.31 -6.08 23.10
CA VAL A 140 11.38 -7.02 21.97
C VAL A 140 10.07 -7.12 21.18
N GLY A 141 8.99 -6.47 21.63
CA GLY A 141 7.69 -6.42 20.92
C GLY A 141 7.61 -5.33 19.85
N GLU A 142 6.55 -5.37 19.03
CA GLU A 142 6.38 -4.49 17.86
C GLU A 142 6.38 -2.98 18.19
N GLN A 143 6.01 -2.58 19.41
CA GLN A 143 6.04 -1.17 19.79
C GLN A 143 7.46 -0.59 19.93
N GLY A 144 8.49 -1.43 19.85
CA GLY A 144 9.90 -1.02 19.86
C GLY A 144 10.48 -0.66 18.49
N TYR A 145 9.74 -0.79 17.37
CA TYR A 145 10.26 -0.47 16.03
C TYR A 145 10.53 1.05 15.86
N GLY A 146 11.71 1.50 16.29
CA GLY A 146 12.37 2.66 15.73
C GLY A 146 12.92 2.29 14.35
N ASP A 147 12.68 3.16 13.36
CA ASP A 147 12.77 2.93 11.91
C ASP A 147 14.20 2.79 11.34
N GLN A 148 15.12 2.07 12.02
CA GLN A 148 16.51 1.90 11.59
C GLN A 148 16.98 0.45 11.75
N ASN A 149 16.86 -0.34 10.67
CA ASN A 149 17.38 -1.72 10.60
C ASN A 149 18.63 -1.77 9.70
N GLU A 150 19.82 -1.90 10.30
CA GLU A 150 20.86 -2.75 9.75
C GLU A 150 20.93 -4.03 10.61
N PRO A 151 20.97 -5.23 10.01
CA PRO A 151 21.13 -6.47 10.76
C PRO A 151 22.48 -6.47 11.50
N VAL A 152 22.47 -6.81 12.79
CA VAL A 152 23.68 -6.92 13.61
C VAL A 152 24.49 -8.13 13.13
N ASP A 153 25.79 -7.93 12.89
CA ASP A 153 26.73 -8.97 12.46
C ASP A 153 27.12 -9.88 13.65
N PHE A 154 26.70 -11.14 13.59
CA PHE A 154 26.92 -12.16 14.62
C PHE A 154 28.31 -12.83 14.56
N ASP A 155 29.21 -12.45 13.63
CA ASP A 155 30.54 -13.06 13.50
C ASP A 155 31.49 -12.82 14.71
N ILE A 156 31.06 -12.04 15.71
CA ILE A 156 31.80 -11.81 16.96
C ILE A 156 31.56 -12.91 18.01
N ILE A 157 30.52 -13.75 17.84
CA ILE A 157 30.16 -14.80 18.81
C ILE A 157 30.62 -16.16 18.29
N LYS A 158 31.70 -16.72 18.86
CA LYS A 158 32.12 -18.11 18.58
C LYS A 158 31.42 -19.07 19.53
N ALA A 159 30.58 -19.95 19.00
CA ALA A 159 29.99 -21.01 19.79
C ALA A 159 30.98 -22.18 20.02
N PRO A 160 30.73 -23.05 21.02
CA PRO A 160 31.51 -24.26 21.25
C PRO A 160 31.12 -25.38 20.27
N GLU A 161 32.11 -25.87 19.51
CA GLU A 161 31.94 -26.90 18.46
C GLU A 161 31.45 -28.26 19.03
N TYR A 162 30.35 -28.79 18.50
CA TYR A 162 29.92 -30.19 18.65
C TYR A 162 29.56 -30.77 17.28
N GLY A 163 30.04 -31.99 17.00
CA GLY A 163 30.10 -32.58 15.66
C GLY A 163 28.78 -33.15 15.12
N ASP A 164 28.62 -32.96 13.81
CA ASP A 164 27.48 -33.32 12.97
C ASP A 164 27.42 -34.83 12.66
N ASP A 165 26.21 -35.38 12.63
CA ASP A 165 25.74 -36.36 11.62
C ASP A 165 24.36 -36.90 12.02
N TYR A 166 23.29 -36.55 11.28
CA TYR A 166 22.40 -37.51 10.59
C TYR A 166 21.15 -36.84 9.98
N THR A 167 20.82 -37.29 8.77
CA THR A 167 19.71 -36.83 7.93
C THR A 167 18.47 -37.75 7.99
N ALA A 168 17.30 -37.10 7.87
CA ALA A 168 16.07 -37.49 7.15
C ALA A 168 15.35 -38.83 7.45
N ASP A 169 14.03 -38.78 7.74
CA ASP A 169 13.00 -39.08 6.73
C ASP A 169 11.54 -39.02 7.25
N GLU A 170 10.66 -38.82 6.28
CA GLU A 170 9.22 -38.51 6.22
C GLU A 170 8.25 -39.38 7.04
N VAL A 171 7.26 -38.75 7.71
CA VAL A 171 5.83 -39.16 7.68
C VAL A 171 4.91 -37.94 7.96
N PHE A 172 4.14 -37.53 6.95
CA PHE A 172 3.12 -36.48 7.00
C PHE A 172 1.74 -37.11 7.34
N ASP A 173 1.11 -36.85 8.50
CA ASP A 173 -0.28 -37.29 8.77
C ASP A 173 -1.11 -36.41 9.77
N LYS A 174 -2.16 -35.80 9.22
CA LYS A 174 -3.57 -35.67 9.72
C LYS A 174 -3.97 -34.98 11.05
N ARG A 175 -3.20 -34.07 11.66
CA ARG A 175 -3.62 -33.43 12.94
C ARG A 175 -3.77 -31.91 12.92
N PHE A 176 -4.62 -31.34 12.06
CA PHE A 176 -4.84 -29.89 12.06
C PHE A 176 -6.29 -29.47 11.78
N PHE A 177 -7.26 -29.79 12.65
CA PHE A 177 -8.60 -29.16 12.59
C PHE A 177 -9.21 -28.93 13.99
N GLY A 178 -8.93 -27.75 14.57
CA GLY A 178 -9.61 -27.16 15.74
C GLY A 178 -9.91 -25.66 15.50
N PRO A 179 -10.92 -25.06 16.16
CA PRO A 179 -11.63 -23.89 15.63
C PRO A 179 -10.94 -22.55 15.97
N GLY A 180 -10.07 -22.07 15.08
CA GLY A 180 -9.39 -20.78 15.21
C GLY A 180 -10.26 -19.59 14.80
N VAL A 181 -10.78 -18.86 15.78
CA VAL A 181 -10.96 -17.41 15.64
C VAL A 181 -9.72 -16.80 16.27
N THR A 182 -8.71 -16.47 15.47
CA THR A 182 -7.61 -15.63 15.97
C THR A 182 -8.11 -14.18 15.85
N THR A 183 -7.92 -13.40 16.91
CA THR A 183 -8.18 -11.95 16.87
C THR A 183 -7.06 -11.22 16.14
N GLU A 184 -5.90 -11.86 16.01
CA GLU A 184 -4.68 -11.35 15.41
C GLU A 184 -4.40 -12.05 14.08
N TRP A 185 -3.69 -11.33 13.22
CA TRP A 185 -3.14 -11.82 11.97
C TRP A 185 -1.88 -12.63 12.25
N HIS A 186 -1.69 -13.74 11.54
CA HIS A 186 -0.49 -14.54 11.64
C HIS A 186 -0.05 -15.04 10.25
N ASP A 187 1.23 -14.85 9.93
CA ASP A 187 1.86 -15.26 8.67
C ASP A 187 1.60 -16.75 8.33
N TYR A 188 1.83 -17.64 9.30
CA TYR A 188 1.71 -19.08 9.07
C TYR A 188 0.27 -19.49 8.73
N ILE A 189 -0.73 -18.80 9.27
CA ILE A 189 -2.13 -19.06 8.92
C ILE A 189 -2.43 -18.56 7.50
N ALA A 190 -1.92 -17.39 7.11
CA ALA A 190 -2.07 -16.89 5.74
C ALA A 190 -1.43 -17.85 4.72
N ALA A 191 -0.23 -18.36 5.01
CA ALA A 191 0.48 -19.34 4.19
C ALA A 191 -0.30 -20.67 4.09
N ASP A 192 -0.82 -21.17 5.22
CA ASP A 192 -1.66 -22.37 5.24
C ASP A 192 -2.91 -22.20 4.39
N ILE A 193 -3.59 -21.05 4.53
CA ILE A 193 -4.75 -20.67 3.74
C ILE A 193 -4.43 -20.72 2.24
N ASP A 194 -3.37 -20.04 1.78
CA ASP A 194 -3.02 -20.04 0.37
C ASP A 194 -2.70 -21.46 -0.13
N LYS A 195 -1.98 -22.26 0.66
CA LYS A 195 -1.63 -23.65 0.34
C LYS A 195 -2.87 -24.52 0.12
N TYR A 196 -3.79 -24.60 1.08
CA TYR A 196 -4.95 -25.48 0.92
C TYR A 196 -5.97 -24.94 -0.08
N VAL A 197 -6.15 -23.61 -0.19
CA VAL A 197 -7.05 -23.02 -1.19
C VAL A 197 -6.52 -23.26 -2.60
N THR A 198 -5.22 -23.18 -2.82
CA THR A 198 -4.60 -23.51 -4.11
C THR A 198 -4.89 -24.96 -4.52
N ALA A 199 -4.78 -25.91 -3.58
CA ALA A 199 -5.15 -27.30 -3.83
C ALA A 199 -6.65 -27.48 -4.15
N TRP A 200 -7.53 -26.76 -3.45
CA TRP A 200 -8.98 -26.77 -3.73
C TRP A 200 -9.30 -26.18 -5.10
N VAL A 201 -8.63 -25.09 -5.50
CA VAL A 201 -8.81 -24.46 -6.82
C VAL A 201 -8.37 -25.41 -7.93
N SER A 202 -7.24 -26.09 -7.78
CA SER A 202 -6.77 -27.06 -8.76
C SER A 202 -7.79 -28.18 -8.99
N THR A 203 -8.35 -28.74 -7.91
CA THR A 203 -9.35 -29.82 -7.99
C THR A 203 -10.73 -29.32 -8.44
N PHE A 204 -11.05 -28.06 -8.17
CA PHE A 204 -12.28 -27.42 -8.64
C PHE A 204 -12.34 -27.38 -10.17
N PHE A 205 -11.22 -27.16 -10.86
CA PHE A 205 -11.22 -27.08 -12.32
C PHE A 205 -11.53 -28.39 -13.04
N ASP A 206 -11.39 -29.54 -12.36
CA ASP A 206 -11.79 -30.85 -12.86
C ASP A 206 -13.23 -31.21 -12.51
N SER A 207 -13.94 -30.34 -11.79
CA SER A 207 -15.26 -30.62 -11.23
C SER A 207 -16.42 -30.31 -12.19
N GLN A 208 -17.57 -30.93 -11.95
CA GLN A 208 -18.81 -30.60 -12.68
C GLN A 208 -19.29 -29.18 -12.39
N GLU A 209 -19.02 -28.67 -11.19
CA GLU A 209 -19.34 -27.30 -10.81
C GLU A 209 -18.61 -26.28 -11.68
N TRP A 210 -17.33 -26.51 -12.00
CA TRP A 210 -16.59 -25.65 -12.94
C TRP A 210 -17.20 -25.66 -14.33
N GLN A 211 -17.66 -26.82 -14.81
CA GLN A 211 -18.33 -26.93 -16.12
C GLN A 211 -19.62 -26.11 -16.23
N SER A 212 -20.20 -25.70 -15.08
CA SER A 212 -21.40 -24.85 -15.02
C SER A 212 -21.07 -23.34 -15.06
N VAL A 213 -19.81 -22.97 -14.83
CA VAL A 213 -19.35 -21.58 -14.92
C VAL A 213 -19.36 -21.14 -16.40
N SER A 214 -19.62 -19.86 -16.64
CA SER A 214 -19.60 -19.28 -17.99
C SER A 214 -18.30 -19.60 -18.73
N LYS A 215 -18.40 -19.99 -20.00
CA LYS A 215 -17.24 -20.23 -20.88
C LYS A 215 -16.39 -18.97 -21.11
N MET A 216 -16.92 -17.78 -20.80
CA MET A 216 -16.16 -16.53 -20.88
C MET A 216 -15.16 -16.39 -19.73
N THR A 217 -15.38 -17.08 -18.61
CA THR A 217 -14.48 -17.05 -17.46
C THR A 217 -13.34 -18.04 -17.65
N THR A 218 -12.10 -17.55 -17.60
CA THR A 218 -10.90 -18.39 -17.65
C THR A 218 -10.60 -18.99 -16.28
N GLN A 219 -9.84 -20.11 -16.24
CA GLN A 219 -9.35 -20.69 -14.99
C GLN A 219 -8.47 -19.70 -14.21
N GLU A 220 -7.67 -18.88 -14.90
CA GLU A 220 -6.85 -17.85 -14.28
C GLU A 220 -7.71 -16.82 -13.53
N ASN A 221 -8.75 -16.28 -14.18
CA ASN A 221 -9.67 -15.34 -13.56
C ASN A 221 -10.38 -15.97 -12.36
N ALA A 222 -10.91 -17.18 -12.52
CA ALA A 222 -11.59 -17.88 -11.43
C ALA A 222 -10.66 -18.12 -10.23
N SER A 223 -9.43 -18.57 -10.48
CA SER A 223 -8.41 -18.73 -9.44
C SER A 223 -8.12 -17.41 -8.74
N ARG A 224 -8.00 -16.30 -9.47
CA ARG A 224 -7.77 -14.98 -8.89
C ARG A 224 -8.93 -14.57 -7.98
N TYR A 225 -10.19 -14.73 -8.41
CA TYR A 225 -11.35 -14.35 -7.60
C TYR A 225 -11.42 -15.17 -6.30
N ILE A 226 -11.21 -16.48 -6.37
CA ILE A 226 -11.27 -17.38 -5.21
C ILE A 226 -10.15 -17.05 -4.21
N LYS A 227 -8.91 -16.88 -4.71
CA LYS A 227 -7.76 -16.55 -3.87
C LYS A 227 -7.89 -15.16 -3.25
N GLU A 228 -8.35 -14.17 -4.00
CA GLU A 228 -8.56 -12.82 -3.48
C GLU A 228 -9.62 -12.76 -2.38
N MET A 229 -10.78 -13.39 -2.62
CA MET A 229 -11.83 -13.54 -1.60
C MET A 229 -11.27 -14.10 -0.31
N THR A 230 -10.39 -15.09 -0.45
CA THR A 230 -9.86 -15.81 0.69
C THR A 230 -8.77 -15.06 1.44
N ARG A 231 -7.86 -14.41 0.71
CA ARG A 231 -6.84 -13.54 1.24
C ARG A 231 -7.45 -12.35 1.97
N ALA A 232 -8.33 -11.58 1.30
CA ALA A 232 -8.95 -10.40 1.89
C ALA A 232 -9.76 -10.72 3.15
N ALA A 233 -10.49 -11.84 3.16
CA ALA A 233 -11.22 -12.26 4.36
C ALA A 233 -10.31 -12.57 5.55
N TYR A 234 -9.06 -13.01 5.29
CA TYR A 234 -8.08 -13.26 6.34
C TYR A 234 -7.33 -11.97 6.72
N ASP A 235 -6.83 -11.23 5.74
CA ASP A 235 -6.01 -10.03 5.96
C ASP A 235 -6.79 -8.91 6.68
N GLU A 236 -8.07 -8.73 6.36
CA GLU A 236 -8.88 -7.66 6.95
C GLU A 236 -9.68 -8.09 8.20
N TYR A 237 -10.05 -9.37 8.29
CA TYR A 237 -11.00 -9.86 9.31
C TYR A 237 -10.51 -11.05 10.13
N HIS A 238 -9.30 -11.54 9.85
CA HIS A 238 -8.70 -12.73 10.48
C HIS A 238 -9.59 -13.96 10.40
N ARG A 239 -10.34 -14.12 9.28
CA ARG A 239 -11.27 -15.24 9.09
C ARG A 239 -10.81 -16.20 8.00
N THR A 240 -10.62 -17.45 8.39
CA THR A 240 -10.41 -18.55 7.45
C THR A 240 -11.72 -18.93 6.72
N PRO A 241 -11.67 -19.49 5.50
CA PRO A 241 -12.83 -20.03 4.78
C PRO A 241 -13.79 -20.89 5.61
N LYS A 242 -13.26 -21.60 6.61
CA LYS A 242 -14.05 -22.47 7.49
C LYS A 242 -14.90 -21.70 8.49
N ASN A 243 -14.54 -20.45 8.79
CA ASN A 243 -15.12 -19.61 9.84
C ASN A 243 -15.70 -18.28 9.33
N TRP A 244 -15.91 -18.11 8.01
CA TRP A 244 -16.52 -16.90 7.47
C TRP A 244 -17.94 -16.66 7.98
N THR A 245 -18.21 -15.41 8.32
CA THR A 245 -19.55 -14.91 8.65
C THR A 245 -20.16 -14.24 7.42
N ILE A 246 -21.48 -14.04 7.44
CA ILE A 246 -22.16 -13.29 6.39
C ILE A 246 -21.59 -11.87 6.28
N ALA A 247 -21.32 -11.22 7.42
CA ALA A 247 -20.77 -9.86 7.46
C ALA A 247 -19.43 -9.75 6.71
N VAL A 248 -18.52 -10.72 6.92
CA VAL A 248 -17.20 -10.75 6.26
C VAL A 248 -17.36 -10.93 4.76
N ILE A 249 -18.23 -11.83 4.32
CA ILE A 249 -18.48 -12.05 2.88
C ILE A 249 -19.02 -10.78 2.22
N LYS A 250 -19.98 -10.11 2.87
CA LYS A 250 -20.54 -8.85 2.35
C LYS A 250 -19.48 -7.77 2.29
N ALA A 251 -18.67 -7.60 3.34
CA ALA A 251 -17.62 -6.60 3.39
C ALA A 251 -16.55 -6.83 2.31
N VAL A 252 -16.01 -8.05 2.19
CA VAL A 252 -15.01 -8.38 1.16
C VAL A 252 -15.55 -8.13 -0.25
N LEU A 253 -16.77 -8.59 -0.57
CA LEU A 253 -17.31 -8.47 -1.93
C LEU A 253 -17.75 -7.05 -2.30
N THR A 254 -18.29 -6.28 -1.35
CA THR A 254 -18.84 -4.94 -1.64
C THR A 254 -17.88 -3.80 -1.32
N ASP A 255 -16.83 -4.06 -0.54
CA ASP A 255 -15.78 -3.11 -0.20
C ASP A 255 -14.46 -3.50 -0.88
N HIS A 256 -13.74 -4.51 -0.40
CA HIS A 256 -12.41 -4.88 -0.92
C HIS A 256 -12.39 -5.14 -2.43
N PHE A 257 -13.30 -5.97 -2.93
CA PHE A 257 -13.40 -6.27 -4.36
C PHE A 257 -13.70 -5.03 -5.20
N VAL A 258 -14.52 -4.12 -4.68
CA VAL A 258 -14.88 -2.88 -5.36
C VAL A 258 -13.73 -1.88 -5.32
N HIS A 259 -13.15 -1.68 -4.14
CA HIS A 259 -12.20 -0.63 -3.85
C HIS A 259 -10.78 -1.00 -4.29
N GLN A 260 -10.30 -2.19 -3.98
CA GLN A 260 -8.88 -2.55 -4.12
C GLN A 260 -8.58 -3.58 -5.21
N PHE A 261 -9.46 -4.56 -5.41
CA PHE A 261 -9.15 -5.66 -6.33
C PHE A 261 -9.05 -5.19 -7.80
N ILE A 262 -7.88 -5.39 -8.41
CA ILE A 262 -7.54 -4.91 -9.76
C ILE A 262 -8.12 -5.86 -10.81
N ILE A 263 -9.36 -5.59 -11.21
CA ILE A 263 -10.09 -6.27 -12.28
C ILE A 263 -10.89 -5.27 -13.10
N GLN A 264 -11.13 -5.61 -14.37
CA GLN A 264 -11.89 -4.76 -15.28
C GLN A 264 -13.38 -4.70 -14.88
N PRO A 265 -14.09 -3.59 -15.12
CA PRO A 265 -15.50 -3.44 -14.76
C PRO A 265 -16.37 -4.58 -15.32
N ALA A 266 -16.15 -5.00 -16.56
CA ALA A 266 -16.93 -6.09 -17.17
C ALA A 266 -16.80 -7.44 -16.43
N GLN A 267 -15.69 -7.67 -15.73
CA GLN A 267 -15.40 -8.95 -15.07
C GLN A 267 -16.20 -9.15 -13.76
N TYR A 268 -16.81 -8.11 -13.21
CA TYR A 268 -17.61 -8.24 -11.98
C TYR A 268 -18.77 -9.23 -12.10
N GLN A 269 -19.34 -9.40 -13.29
CA GLN A 269 -20.42 -10.34 -13.55
C GLN A 269 -19.97 -11.81 -13.45
N GLU A 270 -18.66 -12.07 -13.46
CA GLU A 270 -18.11 -13.43 -13.35
C GLU A 270 -17.92 -13.87 -11.90
N ILE A 271 -17.76 -12.92 -10.97
CA ILE A 271 -17.30 -13.20 -9.61
C ILE A 271 -18.34 -14.00 -8.82
N GLY A 272 -19.60 -13.55 -8.82
CA GLY A 272 -20.70 -14.23 -8.12
C GLY A 272 -20.85 -15.70 -8.55
N PRO A 273 -21.03 -15.98 -9.86
CA PRO A 273 -21.16 -17.34 -10.37
C PRO A 273 -19.95 -18.24 -10.10
N VAL A 274 -18.72 -17.70 -10.22
CA VAL A 274 -17.49 -18.45 -9.92
C VAL A 274 -17.45 -18.85 -8.45
N LEU A 275 -17.69 -17.90 -7.54
CA LEU A 275 -17.62 -18.17 -6.11
C LEU A 275 -18.73 -19.13 -5.69
N GLU A 276 -19.95 -18.98 -6.22
CA GLU A 276 -21.04 -19.94 -5.98
C GLU A 276 -20.67 -21.37 -6.42
N ALA A 277 -20.13 -21.53 -7.64
CA ALA A 277 -19.71 -22.82 -8.15
C ALA A 277 -18.59 -23.42 -7.29
N PHE A 278 -17.59 -22.62 -6.92
CA PHE A 278 -16.49 -23.04 -6.06
C PHE A 278 -16.96 -23.50 -4.67
N PHE A 279 -17.83 -22.75 -4.01
CA PHE A 279 -18.34 -23.14 -2.69
C PHE A 279 -19.28 -24.35 -2.75
N SER A 280 -20.00 -24.54 -3.86
CA SER A 280 -20.78 -25.75 -4.12
C SER A 280 -19.87 -26.97 -4.27
N PHE A 281 -18.77 -26.83 -5.01
CA PHE A 281 -17.72 -27.84 -5.12
C PHE A 281 -17.09 -28.15 -3.76
N ALA A 282 -16.67 -27.13 -3.01
CA ALA A 282 -16.02 -27.30 -1.71
C ALA A 282 -16.94 -27.99 -0.68
N LYS A 283 -18.26 -27.77 -0.78
CA LYS A 283 -19.28 -28.53 -0.04
C LYS A 283 -19.30 -30.00 -0.45
N ARG A 284 -19.41 -30.30 -1.75
CA ARG A 284 -19.47 -31.68 -2.27
C ARG A 284 -18.19 -32.46 -1.96
N ALA A 285 -17.04 -31.83 -2.11
CA ALA A 285 -15.72 -32.42 -1.86
C ALA A 285 -15.42 -32.59 -0.36
N GLY A 286 -16.26 -32.07 0.54
CA GLY A 286 -16.08 -32.17 1.99
C GLY A 286 -15.01 -31.24 2.56
N TYR A 287 -14.50 -30.29 1.77
CA TYR A 287 -13.55 -29.27 2.20
C TYR A 287 -14.18 -28.27 3.18
N LEU A 288 -15.48 -28.01 3.02
CA LEU A 288 -16.27 -27.16 3.90
C LEU A 288 -17.49 -27.93 4.43
N ARG A 289 -17.88 -27.63 5.66
CA ARG A 289 -19.16 -28.11 6.22
C ARG A 289 -20.30 -27.54 5.38
N SER A 290 -21.29 -28.37 5.04
CA SER A 290 -22.44 -27.98 4.21
C SER A 290 -23.09 -26.68 4.69
N VAL A 291 -23.34 -26.55 6.00
CA VAL A 291 -23.96 -25.35 6.59
C VAL A 291 -23.16 -24.07 6.31
N ASN A 292 -21.83 -24.15 6.37
CA ASN A 292 -20.97 -23.00 6.11
C ASN A 292 -20.96 -22.65 4.62
N ALA A 293 -20.84 -23.64 3.74
CA ALA A 293 -20.87 -23.43 2.30
C ALA A 293 -22.23 -22.87 1.83
N ASP A 294 -23.34 -23.43 2.30
CA ASP A 294 -24.69 -22.97 1.96
C ASP A 294 -24.93 -21.52 2.42
N ARG A 295 -24.45 -21.18 3.62
CA ARG A 295 -24.47 -19.81 4.13
C ARG A 295 -23.64 -18.87 3.26
N THR A 296 -22.44 -19.30 2.86
CA THR A 296 -21.55 -18.50 2.00
C THR A 296 -22.18 -18.25 0.63
N ILE A 297 -22.68 -19.29 -0.02
CA ILE A 297 -23.38 -19.19 -1.32
C ILE A 297 -24.57 -18.23 -1.22
N LYS A 298 -25.39 -18.36 -0.18
CA LYS A 298 -26.52 -17.45 0.04
C LYS A 298 -26.06 -15.99 0.19
N ALA A 299 -25.02 -15.75 0.97
CA ALA A 299 -24.48 -14.40 1.17
C ALA A 299 -23.90 -13.79 -0.12
N ILE A 300 -23.22 -14.57 -0.95
CA ILE A 300 -22.71 -14.14 -2.27
C ILE A 300 -23.87 -13.69 -3.15
N LYS A 301 -24.91 -14.51 -3.30
CA LYS A 301 -26.11 -14.18 -4.11
C LYS A 301 -26.80 -12.90 -3.65
N GLU A 302 -26.89 -12.70 -2.34
CA GLU A 302 -27.52 -11.51 -1.77
C GLU A 302 -26.80 -10.21 -2.12
N VAL A 303 -25.48 -10.23 -2.34
CA VAL A 303 -24.67 -9.01 -2.60
C VAL A 303 -24.16 -8.88 -4.02
N GLU A 304 -24.34 -9.89 -4.86
CA GLU A 304 -23.83 -9.91 -6.23
C GLU A 304 -24.21 -8.66 -7.03
N GLU A 305 -25.51 -8.32 -7.08
CA GLU A 305 -25.97 -7.13 -7.80
C GLU A 305 -25.34 -5.84 -7.25
N THR A 306 -25.23 -5.74 -5.91
CA THR A 306 -24.63 -4.56 -5.26
C THR A 306 -23.16 -4.44 -5.62
N MET A 307 -22.41 -5.54 -5.57
CA MET A 307 -21.01 -5.61 -5.97
C MET A 307 -20.84 -5.26 -7.45
N VAL A 308 -21.69 -5.79 -8.35
CA VAL A 308 -21.58 -5.50 -9.79
C VAL A 308 -21.84 -4.03 -10.07
N VAL A 309 -22.90 -3.44 -9.51
CA VAL A 309 -23.22 -2.01 -9.68
C VAL A 309 -22.11 -1.13 -9.13
N ALA A 310 -21.61 -1.42 -7.93
CA ALA A 310 -20.51 -0.68 -7.32
C ALA A 310 -19.20 -0.86 -8.11
N GLY A 311 -18.97 -2.06 -8.62
CA GLY A 311 -17.85 -2.44 -9.47
C GLY A 311 -17.84 -1.75 -10.83
N GLN A 312 -18.96 -1.21 -11.32
CA GLN A 312 -18.97 -0.33 -12.51
C GLN A 312 -18.63 1.14 -12.17
N ASN A 313 -18.68 1.51 -10.89
CA ASN A 313 -18.49 2.90 -10.49
C ASN A 313 -17.03 3.18 -10.14
N ARG A 314 -16.29 3.74 -11.10
CA ARG A 314 -14.88 4.12 -10.93
C ARG A 314 -14.61 5.05 -9.74
N GLN A 315 -15.59 5.84 -9.31
CA GLN A 315 -15.44 6.70 -8.11
C GLN A 315 -15.36 5.92 -6.80
N LYS A 316 -15.76 4.63 -6.81
CA LYS A 316 -15.64 3.73 -5.65
C LYS A 316 -14.27 3.06 -5.56
N TYR A 317 -13.43 3.16 -6.58
CA TYR A 317 -12.12 2.53 -6.60
C TYR A 317 -11.10 3.31 -5.76
N SER A 318 -10.13 2.59 -5.20
CA SER A 318 -8.91 3.19 -4.65
C SER A 318 -8.10 3.85 -5.76
N GLU A 319 -7.24 4.78 -5.39
CA GLU A 319 -6.30 5.42 -6.33
C GLU A 319 -5.36 4.39 -6.97
N THR A 320 -4.84 3.45 -6.16
CA THR A 320 -4.00 2.35 -6.65
C THR A 320 -4.71 1.51 -7.72
N LYS A 321 -6.00 1.18 -7.51
CA LYS A 321 -6.77 0.43 -8.49
C LYS A 321 -7.01 1.24 -9.77
N LYS A 322 -7.36 2.52 -9.65
CA LYS A 322 -7.51 3.42 -10.80
C LYS A 322 -6.23 3.46 -11.64
N MET A 323 -5.09 3.65 -10.98
CA MET A 323 -3.77 3.64 -11.60
C MET A 323 -3.51 2.36 -12.39
N TRP A 324 -3.69 1.18 -11.78
CA TRP A 324 -3.42 -0.08 -12.49
C TRP A 324 -4.41 -0.39 -13.61
N LEU A 325 -5.67 0.06 -13.50
CA LEU A 325 -6.63 -0.05 -14.60
C LEU A 325 -6.27 0.88 -15.77
N ASP A 326 -5.75 2.07 -15.47
CA ASP A 326 -5.27 3.01 -16.49
C ASP A 326 -4.02 2.47 -17.16
N ALA A 327 -3.07 1.91 -16.41
CA ALA A 327 -1.88 1.24 -16.93
C ALA A 327 -2.24 0.11 -17.89
N ALA A 328 -3.18 -0.76 -17.48
CA ALA A 328 -3.66 -1.84 -18.32
C ALA A 328 -4.37 -1.33 -19.60
N SER A 329 -5.12 -0.24 -19.50
CA SER A 329 -5.81 0.38 -20.65
C SER A 329 -4.83 1.03 -21.63
N ALA A 330 -3.70 1.54 -21.13
CA ALA A 330 -2.59 2.06 -21.92
C ALA A 330 -1.69 0.95 -22.51
N GLY A 331 -1.95 -0.32 -22.20
CA GLY A 331 -1.17 -1.45 -22.70
C GLY A 331 0.17 -1.68 -22.00
N ILE A 332 0.37 -1.06 -20.83
CA ILE A 332 1.61 -1.19 -20.05
C ILE A 332 1.77 -2.62 -19.54
N ASP A 333 2.90 -3.26 -19.87
CA ASP A 333 3.23 -4.56 -19.28
C ASP A 333 3.80 -4.37 -17.88
N LYS A 334 3.06 -4.82 -16.86
CA LYS A 334 3.49 -4.79 -15.46
C LYS A 334 4.82 -5.53 -15.18
N ARG A 335 5.31 -6.33 -16.12
CA ARG A 335 6.62 -7.01 -16.02
C ARG A 335 7.75 -6.15 -16.58
N ASP A 336 7.47 -5.17 -17.43
CA ASP A 336 8.42 -4.14 -17.82
C ASP A 336 8.49 -3.11 -16.70
N ARG A 337 9.48 -3.29 -15.82
CA ARG A 337 9.71 -2.42 -14.67
C ARG A 337 9.90 -0.97 -15.08
N LYS A 338 10.64 -0.71 -16.15
CA LYS A 338 10.98 0.66 -16.58
C LYS A 338 9.74 1.38 -17.11
N GLU A 339 8.98 0.71 -17.97
CA GLU A 339 7.73 1.25 -18.49
C GLU A 339 6.71 1.48 -17.37
N THR A 340 6.61 0.54 -16.45
CA THR A 340 5.72 0.63 -15.28
C THR A 340 6.12 1.80 -14.36
N GLU A 341 7.39 1.96 -14.02
CA GLU A 341 7.88 3.07 -13.18
C GLU A 341 7.62 4.43 -13.84
N ALA A 342 7.86 4.54 -15.15
CA ALA A 342 7.56 5.77 -15.91
C ALA A 342 6.07 6.10 -15.91
N PHE A 343 5.21 5.10 -16.12
CA PHE A 343 3.76 5.27 -16.06
C PHE A 343 3.31 5.71 -14.66
N ILE A 344 3.80 5.06 -13.60
CA ILE A 344 3.45 5.41 -12.22
C ILE A 344 3.85 6.86 -11.92
N GLY A 345 5.07 7.26 -12.29
CA GLY A 345 5.55 8.64 -12.10
C GLY A 345 4.62 9.66 -12.76
N ALA A 346 4.35 9.48 -14.06
CA ALA A 346 3.46 10.37 -14.81
C ALA A 346 2.02 10.36 -14.25
N TRP A 347 1.50 9.19 -13.85
CA TRP A 347 0.17 9.08 -13.27
C TRP A 347 0.07 9.82 -11.93
N VAL A 348 1.08 9.68 -11.06
CA VAL A 348 1.14 10.38 -9.77
C VAL A 348 1.22 11.89 -9.97
N GLU A 349 2.12 12.36 -10.84
CA GLU A 349 2.23 13.78 -11.21
C GLU A 349 0.87 14.33 -11.69
N ASN A 350 0.22 13.64 -12.62
CA ASN A 350 -1.09 14.01 -13.13
C ASN A 350 -2.18 14.05 -12.04
N GLN A 351 -2.16 13.12 -11.07
CA GLN A 351 -3.10 13.18 -9.95
C GLN A 351 -2.83 14.36 -9.01
N GLN A 352 -1.56 14.69 -8.75
CA GLN A 352 -1.21 15.83 -7.89
C GLN A 352 -1.56 17.15 -8.58
N ALA A 353 -1.26 17.29 -9.88
CA ALA A 353 -1.70 18.41 -10.71
C ALA A 353 -3.24 18.54 -10.70
N ARG A 354 -3.97 17.43 -10.86
CA ARG A 354 -5.44 17.42 -10.77
C ARG A 354 -5.92 17.96 -9.43
N ARG A 355 -5.37 17.44 -8.33
CA ARG A 355 -5.74 17.84 -6.97
C ARG A 355 -5.46 19.33 -6.75
N ALA A 356 -4.31 19.82 -7.23
CA ALA A 356 -3.95 21.23 -7.19
C ALA A 356 -4.97 22.10 -7.97
N GLY A 357 -5.32 21.70 -9.19
CA GLY A 357 -6.33 22.36 -10.02
C GLY A 357 -7.74 22.37 -9.40
N GLU A 358 -8.12 21.28 -8.73
CA GLU A 358 -9.38 21.13 -8.00
C GLU A 358 -9.37 21.78 -6.60
N SER A 359 -8.27 22.44 -6.19
CA SER A 359 -8.10 23.02 -4.85
C SER A 359 -8.25 22.01 -3.70
N ARG A 360 -7.83 20.75 -3.92
CA ARG A 360 -7.73 19.70 -2.89
C ARG A 360 -6.35 19.72 -2.25
N SER A 361 -6.12 18.86 -1.26
CA SER A 361 -4.76 18.65 -0.71
C SER A 361 -3.91 17.89 -1.74
N TYR A 362 -2.67 18.32 -1.93
CA TYR A 362 -1.69 17.73 -2.83
C TYR A 362 -0.26 17.91 -2.28
N GLU A 363 0.67 17.16 -2.83
CA GLU A 363 2.11 17.24 -2.52
C GLU A 363 2.75 18.31 -3.39
N ARG A 364 3.24 19.38 -2.74
CA ARG A 364 3.69 20.61 -3.42
C ARG A 364 4.95 20.39 -4.26
N ASP A 365 5.80 19.47 -3.84
CA ASP A 365 7.04 19.08 -4.52
C ASP A 365 6.82 18.22 -5.76
N LEU A 366 5.60 17.69 -5.95
CA LEU A 366 5.21 16.88 -7.11
C LEU A 366 4.39 17.67 -8.15
N VAL A 367 4.31 18.99 -8.01
CA VAL A 367 3.60 19.88 -8.93
C VAL A 367 4.48 21.11 -9.16
N TYR A 368 4.71 21.48 -10.41
CA TYR A 368 5.47 22.69 -10.71
C TYR A 368 4.73 23.97 -10.27
N PHE A 369 5.46 24.90 -9.66
CA PHE A 369 4.99 26.25 -9.33
C PHE A 369 5.86 27.28 -10.01
N ASN A 370 5.22 28.16 -10.76
CA ASN A 370 5.89 29.30 -11.37
C ASN A 370 6.25 30.37 -10.32
N ASP A 371 7.29 31.13 -10.64
CA ASP A 371 7.76 32.21 -9.79
C ASP A 371 6.81 33.42 -9.77
N GLY A 372 6.87 34.20 -8.69
CA GLY A 372 5.98 35.34 -8.43
C GLY A 372 6.24 36.59 -9.28
N ASP A 373 6.80 36.45 -10.48
CA ASP A 373 7.26 37.55 -11.34
C ASP A 373 6.12 38.47 -11.79
N TYR A 374 4.88 38.00 -11.76
CA TYR A 374 3.69 38.80 -12.02
C TYR A 374 3.54 40.04 -11.11
N LEU A 375 4.22 40.07 -9.96
CA LEU A 375 4.26 41.22 -9.05
C LEU A 375 5.25 42.32 -9.49
N THR A 376 6.21 41.98 -10.35
CA THR A 376 7.27 42.89 -10.81
C THR A 376 7.14 43.21 -12.30
N MET A 377 6.24 42.53 -13.03
CA MET A 377 5.93 42.84 -14.42
C MET A 377 5.52 44.32 -14.60
N PRO A 378 6.05 45.02 -15.64
CA PRO A 378 5.59 46.35 -15.99
C PRO A 378 4.08 46.35 -16.25
N HIS A 379 3.35 47.21 -15.54
CA HIS A 379 1.89 47.24 -15.55
C HIS A 379 1.32 48.66 -15.62
N ASP A 380 0.13 48.78 -16.20
CA ASP A 380 -0.64 50.03 -16.18
C ASP A 380 -1.29 50.24 -14.81
N GLN A 381 -1.22 51.45 -14.27
CA GLN A 381 -1.85 51.76 -12.98
C GLN A 381 -3.38 51.75 -13.05
N SER A 382 -3.94 52.09 -14.23
CA SER A 382 -5.38 52.15 -14.45
C SER A 382 -5.77 52.12 -15.92
N THR A 383 -6.86 51.41 -16.24
CA THR A 383 -7.47 51.33 -17.58
C THR A 383 -8.98 51.54 -17.44
N GLY A 384 -9.48 52.69 -17.89
CA GLY A 384 -10.87 53.08 -17.69
C GLY A 384 -11.23 53.24 -16.21
N GLN A 385 -12.09 52.36 -15.69
CA GLN A 385 -12.49 52.33 -14.27
C GLN A 385 -11.73 51.26 -13.46
N LEU A 386 -10.85 50.51 -14.11
CA LEU A 386 -10.07 49.47 -13.46
C LEU A 386 -8.75 50.05 -12.96
N HIS A 387 -8.32 49.58 -11.81
CA HIS A 387 -7.03 49.89 -11.22
C HIS A 387 -6.26 48.60 -11.00
N TRP A 388 -4.95 48.66 -11.19
CA TRP A 388 -4.10 47.55 -10.81
C TRP A 388 -4.14 47.35 -9.30
N THR A 389 -4.24 46.09 -8.87
CA THR A 389 -4.08 45.75 -7.45
C THR A 389 -3.32 44.44 -7.31
N LYS A 390 -2.42 44.38 -6.33
CA LYS A 390 -1.70 43.15 -5.96
C LYS A 390 -2.65 41.99 -5.70
N ALA A 391 -3.78 42.24 -5.04
CA ALA A 391 -4.75 41.20 -4.69
C ALA A 391 -5.44 40.57 -5.91
N VAL A 392 -5.68 41.34 -6.99
CA VAL A 392 -6.25 40.78 -8.23
C VAL A 392 -5.17 40.13 -9.07
N ALA A 393 -3.94 40.66 -9.10
CA ALA A 393 -2.80 40.02 -9.75
C ALA A 393 -2.56 38.62 -9.18
N THR A 394 -2.39 38.52 -7.84
CA THR A 394 -2.18 37.23 -7.15
C THR A 394 -3.31 36.24 -7.39
N ARG A 395 -4.56 36.73 -7.43
CA ARG A 395 -5.71 35.87 -7.69
C ARG A 395 -5.74 35.37 -9.13
N THR A 396 -5.44 36.24 -10.09
CA THR A 396 -5.44 35.92 -11.52
C THR A 396 -4.37 34.88 -11.83
N HIS A 397 -3.15 35.11 -11.34
CA HIS A 397 -2.05 34.16 -11.41
C HIS A 397 -2.45 32.81 -10.80
N GLY A 398 -2.91 32.79 -9.54
CA GLY A 398 -3.31 31.55 -8.87
C GLY A 398 -4.52 30.84 -9.51
N ASP A 399 -5.44 31.56 -10.15
CA ASP A 399 -6.51 30.97 -10.97
C ASP A 399 -5.94 30.29 -12.22
N LEU A 400 -5.00 30.94 -12.92
CA LEU A 400 -4.37 30.41 -14.12
C LEU A 400 -3.47 29.21 -13.85
N SER A 401 -2.68 29.22 -12.77
CA SER A 401 -1.88 28.04 -12.38
C SER A 401 -2.79 26.85 -12.10
N ARG A 402 -3.92 27.06 -11.38
CA ARG A 402 -4.91 26.00 -11.16
C ARG A 402 -5.53 25.48 -12.46
N TYR A 403 -5.81 26.36 -13.41
CA TYR A 403 -6.36 25.94 -14.70
C TYR A 403 -5.32 25.19 -15.53
N ALA A 404 -4.05 25.59 -15.48
CA ALA A 404 -2.95 24.87 -16.11
C ALA A 404 -2.81 23.47 -15.52
N TRP A 405 -2.72 23.31 -14.19
CA TRP A 405 -2.62 21.98 -13.57
C TRP A 405 -3.84 21.10 -13.84
N TYR A 406 -5.04 21.70 -13.84
CA TYR A 406 -6.25 20.97 -14.23
C TYR A 406 -6.13 20.44 -15.66
N LEU A 407 -5.76 21.29 -16.62
CA LEU A 407 -5.59 20.90 -18.02
C LEU A 407 -4.47 19.86 -18.19
N TRP A 408 -3.35 20.02 -17.48
CA TRP A 408 -2.24 19.06 -17.44
C TRP A 408 -2.70 17.68 -16.94
N SER A 409 -3.67 17.62 -16.04
CA SER A 409 -4.16 16.33 -15.54
C SER A 409 -5.13 15.58 -16.48
N LEU A 410 -5.55 16.19 -17.59
CA LEU A 410 -6.59 15.63 -18.45
C LEU A 410 -6.00 14.64 -19.49
N PRO A 411 -6.55 13.41 -19.60
CA PRO A 411 -6.09 12.44 -20.58
C PRO A 411 -6.18 12.92 -22.04
N GLU A 412 -7.18 13.73 -22.37
CA GLU A 412 -7.32 14.34 -23.70
C GLU A 412 -6.17 15.30 -24.05
N ASN A 413 -5.34 15.67 -23.06
CA ASN A 413 -4.20 16.54 -23.26
C ASN A 413 -2.84 15.83 -23.33
N GLN A 414 -2.82 14.50 -23.24
CA GLN A 414 -1.58 13.72 -23.17
C GLN A 414 -0.68 13.90 -24.41
N ASP A 415 -1.26 14.20 -25.57
CA ASP A 415 -0.52 14.51 -26.80
C ASP A 415 0.37 15.76 -26.67
N LEU A 416 -0.01 16.73 -25.82
CA LEU A 416 0.86 17.87 -25.50
C LEU A 416 1.93 17.48 -24.49
N HIS A 417 1.62 16.67 -23.49
CA HIS A 417 2.58 16.29 -22.44
C HIS A 417 3.76 15.47 -22.99
N GLU A 418 3.56 14.81 -24.13
CA GLU A 418 4.64 14.14 -24.86
C GLU A 418 5.62 15.13 -25.54
N GLN A 419 5.21 16.39 -25.74
CA GLN A 419 5.95 17.41 -26.48
C GLN A 419 6.45 18.57 -25.61
N ILE A 420 5.81 18.83 -24.47
CA ILE A 420 6.16 19.90 -23.51
C ILE A 420 6.16 19.33 -22.10
N ASN A 421 7.02 19.82 -21.21
CA ASN A 421 6.99 19.43 -19.79
C ASN A 421 5.97 20.28 -18.99
N GLU A 422 5.64 19.88 -17.75
CA GLU A 422 4.65 20.57 -16.91
C GLU A 422 5.03 22.04 -16.68
N ALA A 423 6.31 22.31 -16.41
CA ALA A 423 6.80 23.64 -16.09
C ALA A 423 6.54 24.63 -17.22
N ASP A 424 6.97 24.29 -18.44
CA ASP A 424 6.77 25.14 -19.61
C ASP A 424 5.26 25.29 -19.92
N PHE A 425 4.44 24.26 -19.74
CA PHE A 425 3.00 24.34 -19.94
C PHE A 425 2.31 25.30 -18.95
N VAL A 426 2.67 25.20 -17.67
CA VAL A 426 2.17 26.09 -16.61
C VAL A 426 2.65 27.51 -16.84
N ASP A 427 3.92 27.70 -17.17
CA ASP A 427 4.51 29.01 -17.46
C ASP A 427 3.85 29.68 -18.67
N PHE A 428 3.62 28.95 -19.76
CA PHE A 428 2.93 29.46 -20.94
C PHE A 428 1.54 30.03 -20.62
N ILE A 429 0.75 29.30 -19.84
CA ILE A 429 -0.61 29.71 -19.47
C ILE A 429 -0.59 30.89 -18.49
N THR A 430 0.24 30.80 -17.46
CA THR A 430 0.28 31.80 -16.38
C THR A 430 0.88 33.11 -16.86
N PHE A 431 2.02 33.07 -17.55
CA PHE A 431 2.66 34.26 -18.11
C PHE A 431 1.74 35.01 -19.06
N PHE A 432 1.03 34.30 -19.96
CA PHE A 432 0.10 34.94 -20.89
C PHE A 432 -1.01 35.70 -20.13
N GLY A 433 -1.62 35.07 -19.13
CA GLY A 433 -2.70 35.71 -18.39
C GLY A 433 -2.21 36.78 -17.40
N ASP A 434 -1.00 36.66 -16.88
CA ASP A 434 -0.35 37.71 -16.09
C ASP A 434 -0.04 38.94 -16.96
N ALA A 435 0.42 38.74 -18.20
CA ALA A 435 0.61 39.82 -19.16
C ALA A 435 -0.72 40.50 -19.55
N MET A 436 -1.80 39.73 -19.73
CA MET A 436 -3.15 40.28 -19.94
C MET A 436 -3.58 41.17 -18.76
N TYR A 437 -3.35 40.72 -17.52
CA TYR A 437 -3.70 41.52 -16.36
C TYR A 437 -2.78 42.75 -16.19
N ALA A 438 -1.47 42.60 -16.40
CA ALA A 438 -0.50 43.69 -16.26
C ALA A 438 -0.76 44.83 -17.25
N GLN A 439 -1.03 44.51 -18.53
CA GLN A 439 -1.19 45.52 -19.58
C GLN A 439 -2.63 46.04 -19.71
N PHE A 440 -3.64 45.19 -19.52
CA PHE A 440 -5.03 45.56 -19.79
C PHE A 440 -5.93 45.55 -18.56
N LEU A 441 -5.41 45.14 -17.40
CA LEU A 441 -6.18 44.92 -16.16
C LEU A 441 -7.34 43.91 -16.35
N GLU A 442 -7.19 43.01 -17.31
CA GLU A 442 -8.17 41.99 -17.64
C GLU A 442 -7.90 40.67 -16.93
N THR A 443 -8.91 40.14 -16.27
CA THR A 443 -8.93 38.75 -15.78
C THR A 443 -9.55 37.85 -16.85
N PRO A 444 -9.43 36.51 -16.76
CA PRO A 444 -10.01 35.59 -17.75
C PRO A 444 -11.49 35.88 -18.09
N LYS A 445 -12.29 36.30 -17.11
CA LYS A 445 -13.71 36.65 -17.31
C LYS A 445 -13.94 37.88 -18.21
N ARG A 446 -12.91 38.68 -18.43
CA ARG A 446 -12.98 39.97 -19.12
C ARG A 446 -12.15 40.04 -20.40
N TRP A 447 -11.33 39.02 -20.69
CA TRP A 447 -10.46 38.98 -21.87
C TRP A 447 -11.19 39.43 -23.14
N GLN A 448 -10.66 40.45 -23.80
CA GLN A 448 -11.12 40.89 -25.11
C GLN A 448 -10.24 40.33 -26.24
N PRO A 449 -10.81 39.89 -27.38
CA PRO A 449 -10.02 39.39 -28.51
C PRO A 449 -8.98 40.38 -29.06
N ASP A 450 -9.27 41.69 -29.03
CA ASP A 450 -8.34 42.70 -29.52
C ASP A 450 -7.12 42.85 -28.58
N ASP A 451 -7.31 42.74 -27.26
CA ASP A 451 -6.23 42.83 -26.27
C ASP A 451 -5.39 41.54 -26.25
N VAL A 452 -6.04 40.38 -26.37
CA VAL A 452 -5.37 39.08 -26.61
C VAL A 452 -4.48 39.16 -27.84
N ARG A 453 -4.95 39.78 -28.93
CA ARG A 453 -4.12 39.94 -30.15
C ARG A 453 -2.88 40.78 -29.88
N ILE A 454 -2.99 41.86 -29.11
CA ILE A 454 -1.84 42.71 -28.80
C ILE A 454 -0.78 41.89 -28.04
N ILE A 455 -1.17 41.17 -26.99
CA ILE A 455 -0.26 40.27 -26.27
C ILE A 455 0.32 39.20 -27.20
N TRP A 456 -0.53 38.53 -27.98
CA TRP A 456 -0.12 37.46 -28.91
C TRP A 456 0.87 37.96 -29.98
N SER A 457 0.72 39.19 -30.46
CA SER A 457 1.62 39.78 -31.45
C SER A 457 3.03 40.10 -30.92
N GLY A 458 3.21 40.10 -29.60
CA GLY A 458 4.51 40.27 -28.97
C GLY A 458 5.40 39.03 -29.01
N TYR A 459 4.85 37.87 -29.34
CA TYR A 459 5.60 36.62 -29.48
C TYR A 459 6.17 36.50 -30.91
N ASP A 460 7.45 36.15 -31.02
CA ASP A 460 8.12 35.95 -32.30
C ASP A 460 8.09 34.45 -32.69
N PRO A 461 7.28 34.04 -33.68
CA PRO A 461 7.24 32.64 -34.12
C PRO A 461 8.53 32.19 -34.81
N THR A 462 9.46 33.09 -35.12
CA THR A 462 10.71 32.76 -35.82
C THR A 462 11.88 32.47 -34.89
N SER A 463 11.82 32.92 -33.63
CA SER A 463 12.89 32.66 -32.67
C SER A 463 12.89 31.20 -32.20
N ASP A 464 11.70 30.64 -31.98
CA ASP A 464 11.49 29.23 -31.64
C ASP A 464 10.11 28.77 -32.15
N PRO A 465 10.03 28.26 -33.39
CA PRO A 465 8.77 27.87 -34.01
C PRO A 465 8.06 26.71 -33.30
N GLU A 466 8.80 25.81 -32.65
CA GLU A 466 8.27 24.63 -31.98
C GLU A 466 7.61 25.03 -30.66
N SER A 467 8.33 25.75 -29.80
CA SER A 467 7.78 26.29 -28.55
C SER A 467 6.59 27.22 -28.81
N PHE A 468 6.64 28.03 -29.87
CA PHE A 468 5.51 28.88 -30.27
C PHE A 468 4.27 28.08 -30.67
N ALA A 469 4.43 26.96 -31.38
CA ALA A 469 3.32 26.09 -31.74
C ALA A 469 2.69 25.42 -30.50
N LEU A 470 3.52 24.98 -29.55
CA LEU A 470 3.07 24.39 -28.28
C LEU A 470 2.33 25.43 -27.42
N LEU A 471 2.89 26.63 -27.26
CA LEU A 471 2.22 27.76 -26.60
C LEU A 471 0.84 28.03 -27.21
N ARG A 472 0.76 28.09 -28.55
CA ARG A 472 -0.51 28.32 -29.27
C ARG A 472 -1.56 27.27 -28.90
N GLU A 473 -1.20 25.99 -28.91
CA GLU A 473 -2.14 24.91 -28.61
C GLU A 473 -2.51 24.86 -27.12
N SER A 474 -1.58 25.13 -26.21
CA SER A 474 -1.85 25.27 -24.76
C SER A 474 -2.88 26.37 -24.48
N LEU A 475 -2.71 27.55 -25.10
CA LEU A 475 -3.66 28.66 -24.95
C LEU A 475 -5.03 28.36 -25.57
N LYS A 476 -5.09 27.62 -26.69
CA LYS A 476 -6.37 27.19 -27.30
C LYS A 476 -7.13 26.22 -26.41
N ARG A 477 -6.43 25.31 -25.70
CA ARG A 477 -7.03 24.41 -24.71
C ARG A 477 -7.54 25.18 -23.50
N LEU A 478 -6.74 26.11 -22.99
CA LEU A 478 -7.16 27.02 -21.91
C LEU A 478 -8.44 27.76 -22.28
N VAL A 479 -8.50 28.41 -23.44
CA VAL A 479 -9.69 29.17 -23.86
C VAL A 479 -10.91 28.27 -24.04
N THR A 480 -10.73 27.06 -24.57
CA THR A 480 -11.83 26.07 -24.69
C THR A 480 -12.37 25.67 -23.33
N TYR A 481 -11.49 25.41 -22.36
CA TYR A 481 -11.88 25.14 -20.98
C TYR A 481 -12.60 26.32 -20.34
N LEU A 482 -12.03 27.52 -20.43
CA LEU A 482 -12.63 28.73 -19.87
C LEU A 482 -14.01 29.05 -20.45
N ASP A 483 -14.22 28.81 -21.75
CA ASP A 483 -15.52 29.01 -22.42
C ASP A 483 -16.55 27.98 -21.96
N THR A 484 -16.16 26.71 -21.90
CA THR A 484 -17.02 25.60 -21.46
C THR A 484 -17.48 25.75 -20.01
N GLU A 485 -16.57 26.19 -19.13
CA GLU A 485 -16.86 26.42 -17.71
C GLU A 485 -17.53 27.77 -17.41
N GLY A 486 -17.82 28.59 -18.43
CA GLY A 486 -18.40 29.92 -18.24
C GLY A 486 -17.48 30.89 -17.48
N LYS A 487 -16.17 30.65 -17.54
CA LYS A 487 -15.10 31.49 -16.98
C LYS A 487 -14.64 32.57 -17.97
N LEU A 488 -15.05 32.49 -19.22
CA LEU A 488 -15.03 33.57 -20.22
C LEU A 488 -16.41 34.22 -20.35
N ALA A 489 -16.46 35.49 -20.76
CA ALA A 489 -17.72 36.11 -21.16
C ALA A 489 -18.30 35.38 -22.39
N LYS A 490 -19.62 35.15 -22.38
CA LYS A 490 -20.31 34.40 -23.44
C LYS A 490 -19.96 34.95 -24.83
N GLN A 491 -19.69 34.04 -25.76
CA GLN A 491 -19.37 34.30 -27.18
C GLN A 491 -17.94 34.79 -27.47
N LEU A 492 -17.08 35.01 -26.46
CA LEU A 492 -15.70 35.42 -26.72
C LEU A 492 -14.74 34.25 -27.00
N GLY A 493 -15.03 33.03 -26.53
CA GLY A 493 -14.15 31.86 -26.72
C GLY A 493 -13.75 31.60 -28.18
N PRO A 494 -14.70 31.51 -29.13
CA PRO A 494 -14.38 31.36 -30.55
C PRO A 494 -13.61 32.53 -31.16
N GLU A 495 -13.91 33.78 -30.75
CA GLU A 495 -13.21 34.98 -31.23
C GLU A 495 -11.75 34.99 -30.75
N ILE A 496 -11.50 34.65 -29.48
CA ILE A 496 -10.15 34.57 -28.90
C ILE A 496 -9.35 33.45 -29.57
N LYS A 497 -9.92 32.26 -29.77
CA LYS A 497 -9.20 31.17 -30.47
C LYS A 497 -8.78 31.56 -31.89
N ALA A 498 -9.63 32.28 -32.61
CA ALA A 498 -9.31 32.76 -33.95
C ALA A 498 -8.09 33.72 -33.97
N VAL A 499 -7.82 34.43 -32.87
CA VAL A 499 -6.59 35.24 -32.73
C VAL A 499 -5.35 34.37 -32.78
N PHE A 500 -5.35 33.25 -32.06
CA PHE A 500 -4.22 32.32 -32.01
C PHE A 500 -3.97 31.61 -33.35
N ASP A 501 -5.03 31.35 -34.12
CA ASP A 501 -4.93 30.81 -35.48
C ASP A 501 -4.47 31.87 -36.53
N GLY A 502 -4.21 33.11 -36.10
CA GLY A 502 -3.76 34.20 -36.98
C GLY A 502 -4.86 34.79 -37.86
N ALA A 503 -6.13 34.54 -37.55
CA ALA A 503 -7.25 35.06 -38.33
C ALA A 503 -7.37 36.59 -38.19
N GLN A 504 -7.67 37.27 -39.30
CA GLN A 504 -8.11 38.66 -39.24
C GLN A 504 -9.47 38.72 -38.54
N LEU A 505 -9.52 39.22 -37.30
CA LEU A 505 -10.81 39.50 -36.65
C LEU A 505 -11.57 40.55 -37.46
N LYS A 506 -12.88 40.35 -37.59
CA LYS A 506 -13.76 41.36 -38.19
C LYS A 506 -13.69 42.60 -37.31
N PRO A 507 -13.35 43.79 -37.85
CA PRO A 507 -13.27 45.00 -37.05
C PRO A 507 -14.64 45.26 -36.39
N LYS A 508 -14.69 45.25 -35.05
CA LYS A 508 -15.85 45.77 -34.32
C LYS A 508 -15.98 47.26 -34.69
N LYS A 509 -17.22 47.73 -34.90
CA LYS A 509 -17.54 49.13 -35.23
C LYS A 509 -16.71 50.07 -34.34
N LYS A 510 -15.89 50.93 -34.98
CA LYS A 510 -14.95 51.91 -34.39
C LYS A 510 -15.22 52.21 -32.91
N SER A 511 -14.49 51.54 -32.02
CA SER A 511 -14.16 52.14 -30.73
C SER A 511 -13.16 53.28 -31.00
N ASN A 512 -13.24 54.37 -30.23
CA ASN A 512 -12.34 55.52 -30.33
C ASN A 512 -10.95 55.19 -29.75
N VAL A 513 -10.32 54.12 -30.24
CA VAL A 513 -8.93 53.82 -29.91
C VAL A 513 -8.07 54.82 -30.69
N VAL A 514 -7.47 55.74 -29.95
CA VAL A 514 -6.52 56.72 -30.46
C VAL A 514 -5.32 55.92 -30.97
N SER A 515 -4.97 56.07 -32.26
CA SER A 515 -3.81 55.38 -32.81
C SER A 515 -2.54 55.76 -32.03
N LEU A 516 -1.55 54.87 -31.97
CA LEU A 516 -0.27 55.16 -31.29
C LEU A 516 0.38 56.46 -31.83
N ALA A 517 0.16 56.74 -33.13
CA ALA A 517 0.58 57.98 -33.77
C ALA A 517 -0.18 59.21 -33.24
N ASP A 518 -1.49 59.09 -33.01
CA ASP A 518 -2.31 60.16 -32.42
C ASP A 518 -2.01 60.35 -30.92
N ALA A 519 -1.64 59.29 -30.20
CA ALA A 519 -1.19 59.37 -28.81
C ALA A 519 0.15 60.12 -28.70
N LYS A 520 1.10 59.81 -29.59
CA LYS A 520 2.40 60.50 -29.69
C LYS A 520 2.22 62.00 -30.02
N LYS A 521 1.33 62.32 -30.96
CA LYS A 521 0.97 63.71 -31.33
C LYS A 521 0.32 64.52 -30.20
N ARG A 522 -0.31 63.86 -29.23
CA ARG A 522 -0.94 64.50 -28.06
C ARG A 522 0.05 64.73 -26.92
N LEU A 523 1.11 63.93 -26.85
CA LEU A 523 2.21 64.11 -25.89
C LEU A 523 3.14 65.26 -26.28
N ASP A 524 3.40 65.45 -27.58
CA ASP A 524 4.25 66.54 -28.09
C ASP A 524 3.60 67.95 -28.03
N LYS A 525 2.38 68.05 -27.50
CA LYS A 525 1.63 69.33 -27.35
C LYS A 525 1.50 69.82 -25.91
N LYS A 526 2.20 69.19 -24.97
CA LYS A 526 2.48 69.75 -23.63
C LYS A 526 3.89 70.27 -23.60
#